data_AF-A0A842MLE2-F1
#
_entry.id   AF-A0A842MLE2-F1
#
_cell.length_a   1.000
_cell.length_b   1.000
_cell.length_c   1.000
_cell.angle_alpha   90.00
_cell.angle_beta   90.00
_cell.angle_gamma   90.00
#
_symmetry.space_group_name_H-M   'P 1'
#
loop_
_entity.id
_entity.type
_entity.pdbx_description
1 polymer ?
#
loop_
_entity_poly.entity_id
_entity_poly.type
_entity_poly.pdbx_seq_one_letter_code
_entity_poly.pdbx_strand_id
1 'polypeptide(L)'
;MSKKSLLIIIITAIVYFIWLIIWGAIEFFTTLNMPISLKIWSIIGVFIYSALIIIEVLILMGKEKREETPVKIKKVVCGYCKTKFDVEDTGERPLEYVCPNCGNEGFLKGKTLKGNSIFIECSNCKNEIEIFDFGERPLEYVCPVCHLKGIIND
;
A
#
# COMPACT_ATOMS: atom_id res chain seq x y z
N MET A 1 -19.77 -1.57 0.76
CA MET A 1 -20.56 -2.20 1.84
C MET A 1 -20.04 -3.61 2.07
N SER A 2 -19.61 -3.97 3.28
CA SER A 2 -19.13 -5.35 3.53
C SER A 2 -20.32 -6.30 3.67
N LYS A 3 -20.24 -7.54 3.15
CA LYS A 3 -21.33 -8.53 3.28
C LYS A 3 -21.72 -8.74 4.75
N LYS A 4 -20.77 -8.60 5.68
CA LYS A 4 -20.98 -8.73 7.13
C LYS A 4 -21.76 -7.53 7.70
N SER A 5 -21.44 -6.31 7.29
CA SER A 5 -22.14 -5.08 7.73
C SER A 5 -23.60 -5.07 7.29
N LEU A 6 -23.85 -5.45 6.03
CA LEU A 6 -25.20 -5.55 5.47
C LEU A 6 -26.05 -6.57 6.23
N LEU A 7 -25.47 -7.73 6.56
CA LEU A 7 -26.14 -8.79 7.28
C LEU A 7 -26.52 -8.37 8.71
N ILE A 8 -25.66 -7.60 9.40
CA ILE A 8 -25.97 -7.05 10.73
C ILE A 8 -27.17 -6.11 10.67
N ILE A 9 -27.20 -5.17 9.71
CA ILE A 9 -28.29 -4.20 9.58
C ILE A 9 -29.62 -4.90 9.33
N ILE A 10 -29.63 -5.91 8.46
CA ILE A 10 -30.83 -6.70 8.18
C ILE A 10 -31.31 -7.44 9.42
N ILE A 11 -30.42 -8.09 10.17
CA ILE A 11 -30.78 -8.79 11.40
C ILE A 11 -31.37 -7.81 12.43
N THR A 12 -30.72 -6.66 12.63
CA THR A 12 -31.20 -5.62 13.55
C THR A 12 -32.58 -5.11 13.14
N ALA A 13 -32.82 -4.89 11.84
CA ALA A 13 -34.13 -4.48 11.33
C ALA A 13 -35.23 -5.54 11.57
N ILE A 14 -34.92 -6.82 11.34
CA ILE A 14 -35.86 -7.93 11.57
C ILE A 14 -36.21 -8.06 13.05
N VAL A 15 -35.21 -8.04 13.94
CA VAL A 15 -35.42 -8.12 15.39
C VAL A 15 -36.27 -6.95 15.88
N TYR A 16 -35.98 -5.74 15.41
CA TYR A 16 -36.74 -4.55 15.75
C TYR A 16 -38.19 -4.62 15.25
N PHE A 17 -38.42 -5.14 14.05
CA PHE A 17 -39.76 -5.35 13.51
C PHE A 17 -40.57 -6.35 14.32
N ILE A 18 -39.97 -7.47 14.73
CA ILE A 18 -40.59 -8.46 15.62
C ILE A 18 -40.96 -7.82 16.96
N TRP A 19 -40.07 -7.00 17.53
CA TRP A 19 -40.34 -6.25 18.76
C TRP A 19 -41.58 -5.34 18.63
N LEU A 20 -41.71 -4.60 17.52
CA LEU A 20 -42.88 -3.75 17.27
C LEU A 20 -44.18 -4.55 17.16
N ILE A 21 -44.16 -5.74 16.54
CA ILE A 21 -45.34 -6.62 16.46
C ILE A 21 -45.76 -7.07 17.85
N ILE A 22 -44.80 -7.51 18.68
CA ILE A 22 -45.07 -7.95 20.05
C ILE A 22 -45.65 -6.79 20.88
N TRP A 23 -45.03 -5.61 20.80
CA TRP A 23 -45.50 -4.43 21.53
C TRP A 23 -46.89 -3.97 21.08
N GLY A 24 -47.14 -3.96 19.77
CA GLY A 24 -48.44 -3.63 19.20
C GLY A 24 -49.53 -4.63 19.59
N ALA A 25 -49.19 -5.93 19.66
CA ALA A 25 -50.11 -6.95 20.15
C ALA A 25 -50.44 -6.75 21.64
N ILE A 26 -49.45 -6.43 22.47
CA ILE A 26 -49.69 -6.14 23.90
C ILE A 26 -50.60 -4.92 24.05
N GLU A 27 -50.32 -3.82 23.35
CA GLU A 27 -51.13 -2.60 23.38
C GLU A 27 -52.56 -2.83 22.86
N PHE A 28 -52.75 -3.75 21.90
CA PHE A 28 -54.07 -4.08 21.35
C PHE A 28 -54.88 -5.02 22.26
N PHE A 29 -54.26 -6.05 22.82
CA PHE A 29 -54.94 -7.07 23.62
C PHE A 29 -55.07 -6.70 25.10
N THR A 30 -54.28 -5.75 25.59
CA THR A 30 -54.30 -5.34 27.00
C THR A 30 -54.68 -3.87 27.13
N THR A 31 -55.61 -3.55 28.03
CA THR A 31 -55.92 -2.17 28.47
C THR A 31 -54.89 -1.65 29.49
N LEU A 32 -53.65 -2.14 29.41
CA LEU A 32 -52.56 -1.65 30.23
C LEU A 32 -52.19 -0.24 29.73
N ASN A 33 -52.25 0.74 30.63
CA ASN A 33 -51.68 2.07 30.38
C ASN A 33 -50.16 1.95 30.33
N MET A 34 -49.64 1.61 29.16
CA MET A 34 -48.20 1.49 28.93
C MET A 34 -47.56 2.88 28.95
N PRO A 35 -46.36 3.02 29.54
CA PRO A 35 -45.68 4.31 29.66
C PRO A 35 -45.23 4.87 28.30
N ILE A 36 -45.09 4.02 27.29
CA ILE A 36 -44.61 4.37 25.95
C ILE A 36 -45.48 3.63 24.92
N SER A 37 -46.20 4.41 24.10
CA SER A 37 -47.04 3.87 23.04
C SER A 37 -46.23 3.35 21.86
N LEU A 38 -46.82 2.47 21.05
CA LEU A 38 -46.24 1.97 19.79
C LEU A 38 -45.78 3.11 18.87
N LYS A 39 -46.49 4.25 18.87
CA LYS A 39 -46.12 5.44 18.08
C LYS A 39 -44.74 5.97 18.48
N ILE A 40 -44.47 6.06 19.79
CA ILE A 40 -43.19 6.56 20.30
C ILE A 40 -42.07 5.56 19.99
N TRP A 41 -42.33 4.27 20.15
CA TRP A 41 -41.37 3.23 19.74
C TRP A 41 -41.03 3.34 18.25
N SER A 42 -42.04 3.43 17.37
CA SER A 42 -41.84 3.60 15.93
C SER A 42 -40.93 4.78 15.59
N ILE A 43 -41.14 5.94 16.23
CA ILE A 43 -40.31 7.13 16.06
C ILE A 43 -38.86 6.87 16.49
N ILE A 44 -38.66 6.27 17.66
CA ILE A 44 -37.32 5.92 18.17
C ILE A 44 -36.59 5.00 17.18
N GLY A 45 -37.28 4.01 16.62
CA GLY A 45 -36.72 3.11 15.62
C GLY A 45 -36.23 3.81 14.36
N VAL A 46 -36.97 4.80 13.85
CA VAL A 46 -36.57 5.58 12.67
C VAL A 46 -35.28 6.35 12.95
N PHE A 47 -35.14 6.96 14.13
CA PHE A 47 -33.92 7.66 14.51
C PHE A 47 -32.73 6.71 14.67
N ILE A 48 -32.92 5.56 15.31
CA ILE A 48 -31.85 4.56 15.46
C ILE A 48 -31.41 4.02 14.09
N TYR A 49 -32.36 3.70 13.21
CA TYR A 49 -32.07 3.15 11.90
C TYR A 49 -31.37 4.17 10.99
N SER A 50 -31.82 5.42 10.99
CA SER A 50 -31.15 6.50 10.25
C SER A 50 -29.72 6.75 10.76
N ALA A 51 -29.51 6.72 12.08
CA ALA A 51 -28.17 6.83 12.67
C ALA A 51 -27.24 5.69 12.22
N LEU A 52 -27.73 4.44 12.18
CA LEU A 52 -26.95 3.30 11.71
C LEU A 52 -26.52 3.47 10.23
N ILE A 53 -27.43 3.93 9.37
CA ILE A 53 -27.12 4.23 7.97
C ILE A 53 -26.06 5.34 7.87
N ILE A 54 -26.22 6.43 8.63
CA ILE A 54 -25.25 7.54 8.63
C ILE A 54 -23.87 7.05 9.06
N ILE A 55 -23.77 6.26 10.12
CA ILE A 55 -22.51 5.68 10.60
C ILE A 55 -21.86 4.83 9.49
N GLU A 56 -22.64 4.03 8.77
CA GLU A 56 -22.10 3.21 7.68
C GLU A 56 -21.60 4.06 6.51
N VAL A 57 -22.32 5.12 6.14
CA VAL A 57 -21.88 6.08 5.12
C VAL A 57 -20.57 6.75 5.53
N LEU A 58 -20.44 7.17 6.80
CA LEU A 58 -19.20 7.75 7.33
C LEU A 58 -18.03 6.76 7.27
N ILE A 59 -18.26 5.49 7.61
CA ILE A 59 -17.24 4.44 7.52
C ILE A 59 -16.81 4.21 6.06
N LEU A 60 -17.75 4.22 5.12
CA LEU A 60 -17.45 4.07 3.69
C LEU A 60 -16.59 5.23 3.17
N MET A 61 -16.98 6.47 3.48
CA MET A 61 -16.20 7.66 3.12
C MET A 61 -14.80 7.65 3.76
N GLY A 62 -14.67 7.12 4.98
CA GLY A 62 -13.37 6.96 5.65
C GLY A 62 -12.48 5.89 5.02
N LYS A 63 -13.07 4.86 4.42
CA LYS A 63 -12.33 3.74 3.82
C LYS A 63 -11.73 4.09 2.45
N GLU A 64 -12.42 4.90 1.66
CA GLU A 64 -11.95 5.37 0.35
C GLU A 64 -10.66 6.21 0.46
N LYS A 65 -10.43 6.86 1.60
CA LYS A 65 -9.22 7.64 1.88
C LYS A 65 -7.98 6.82 2.25
N ARG A 66 -8.08 5.49 2.43
CA ARG A 66 -6.97 4.61 2.85
C ARG A 66 -6.68 3.51 1.84
N GLU A 67 -6.67 3.84 0.56
CA GLU A 67 -5.90 3.03 -0.40
C GLU A 67 -4.48 3.60 -0.43
N GLU A 68 -3.62 3.05 0.43
CA GLU A 68 -2.16 3.20 0.28
C GLU A 68 -1.80 2.62 -1.09
N THR A 69 -1.48 3.49 -2.05
CA THR A 69 -0.92 3.07 -3.33
C THR A 69 0.30 2.19 -3.03
N PRO A 70 0.38 0.95 -3.56
CA PRO A 70 1.52 0.10 -3.31
C PRO A 70 2.77 0.82 -3.79
N VAL A 71 3.69 1.10 -2.86
CA VAL A 71 4.99 1.71 -3.16
C VAL A 71 5.67 0.82 -4.19
N LYS A 72 5.78 1.32 -5.43
CA LYS A 72 6.41 0.56 -6.52
C LYS A 72 7.91 0.62 -6.31
N ILE A 73 8.46 -0.42 -5.70
CA ILE A 73 9.91 -0.58 -5.53
C ILE A 73 10.53 -0.90 -6.89
N LYS A 74 11.50 -0.09 -7.33
CA LYS A 74 12.29 -0.32 -8.54
C LYS A 74 13.73 -0.67 -8.19
N LYS A 75 14.26 -1.69 -8.85
CA LYS A 75 15.69 -2.02 -8.81
C LYS A 75 16.47 -1.10 -9.73
N VAL A 76 17.50 -0.49 -9.18
CA VAL A 76 18.31 0.54 -9.83
C VAL A 76 19.78 0.14 -9.73
N VAL A 77 20.55 0.47 -10.76
CA VAL A 77 21.99 0.26 -10.80
C VAL A 77 22.68 1.61 -10.80
N CYS A 78 23.63 1.83 -9.89
CA CYS A 78 24.43 3.05 -9.89
C CYS A 78 25.26 3.14 -11.18
N GLY A 79 25.21 4.29 -11.87
CA GLY A 79 26.02 4.51 -13.07
C GLY A 79 27.54 4.49 -12.80
N TYR A 80 27.95 4.88 -11.59
CA TYR A 80 29.35 5.01 -11.17
C TYR A 80 29.94 3.72 -10.59
N CYS A 81 29.41 3.25 -9.46
CA CYS A 81 29.95 2.07 -8.76
C CYS A 81 29.26 0.74 -9.13
N LYS A 82 28.26 0.79 -10.03
CA LYS A 82 27.48 -0.37 -10.49
C LYS A 82 26.71 -1.13 -9.40
N THR A 83 26.64 -0.60 -8.17
CA THR A 83 25.83 -1.19 -7.09
C THR A 83 24.35 -1.23 -7.44
N LYS A 84 23.71 -2.38 -7.18
CA LYS A 84 22.26 -2.60 -7.30
C LYS A 84 21.57 -2.27 -5.98
N PHE A 85 20.51 -1.46 -6.01
CA PHE A 85 19.71 -1.14 -4.83
C PHE A 85 18.26 -0.79 -5.21
N ASP A 86 17.39 -0.86 -4.22
CA ASP A 86 15.97 -0.62 -4.36
C ASP A 86 15.64 0.86 -4.10
N VAL A 87 14.83 1.47 -4.97
CA VAL A 87 14.37 2.86 -4.85
C VAL A 87 12.85 2.89 -4.92
N GLU A 88 12.23 3.68 -4.05
CA GLU A 88 10.79 3.92 -4.08
C GLU A 88 10.42 4.82 -5.27
N ASP A 89 9.54 4.35 -6.16
CA ASP A 89 9.05 5.17 -7.27
C ASP A 89 7.95 6.12 -6.77
N THR A 90 8.34 7.34 -6.41
CA THR A 90 7.43 8.42 -5.98
C THR A 90 6.57 8.96 -7.13
N GLY A 91 6.81 8.54 -8.38
CA GLY A 91 6.10 9.03 -9.56
C GLY A 91 6.67 10.34 -10.13
N GLU A 92 7.54 11.03 -9.39
CA GLU A 92 8.23 12.23 -9.86
C GLU A 92 9.38 11.86 -10.82
N ARG A 93 9.65 12.74 -11.79
CA ARG A 93 10.71 12.56 -12.81
C ARG A 93 11.48 13.87 -12.99
N PRO A 94 12.82 13.83 -13.06
CA PRO A 94 13.68 12.65 -12.97
C PRO A 94 13.67 12.04 -11.56
N LEU A 95 13.78 10.70 -11.46
CA LEU A 95 13.98 10.03 -10.18
C LEU A 95 15.40 10.34 -9.72
N GLU A 96 15.50 11.19 -8.71
CA GLU A 96 16.75 11.50 -8.01
C GLU A 96 16.99 10.42 -6.96
N TYR A 97 18.18 9.82 -6.99
CA TYR A 97 18.59 8.86 -5.97
C TYR A 97 20.07 9.02 -5.68
N VAL A 98 20.42 8.83 -4.41
CA VAL A 98 21.80 8.77 -3.95
C VAL A 98 22.20 7.30 -3.84
N CYS A 99 23.32 6.92 -4.44
CA CYS A 99 23.80 5.56 -4.28
C CYS A 99 24.24 5.30 -2.84
N PRO A 100 23.72 4.27 -2.15
CA PRO A 100 24.10 3.98 -0.76
C PRO A 100 25.57 3.54 -0.61
N ASN A 101 26.21 3.12 -1.71
CA ASN A 101 27.59 2.64 -1.69
C ASN A 101 28.61 3.74 -1.97
N CYS A 102 28.39 4.58 -2.99
CA CYS A 102 29.38 5.59 -3.40
C CYS A 102 28.97 7.04 -3.13
N GLY A 103 27.76 7.29 -2.62
CA GLY A 103 27.27 8.64 -2.32
C GLY A 103 27.02 9.53 -3.54
N ASN A 104 27.28 9.06 -4.76
CA ASN A 104 27.04 9.83 -5.97
C ASN A 104 25.54 9.89 -6.28
N GLU A 105 25.08 11.10 -6.60
CA GLU A 105 23.75 11.36 -7.15
C GLU A 105 23.64 10.75 -8.56
N GLY A 106 22.58 9.98 -8.78
CA GLY A 106 22.25 9.38 -10.07
C GLY A 106 20.83 9.73 -10.48
N PHE A 107 20.63 10.03 -11.76
CA PHE A 107 19.31 10.23 -12.34
C PHE A 107 18.89 8.99 -13.13
N LEU A 108 17.72 8.44 -12.83
CA LEU A 108 17.16 7.29 -13.56
C LEU A 108 16.47 7.83 -14.82
N LYS A 109 17.23 8.02 -15.90
CA LYS A 109 16.63 8.06 -17.24
C LYS A 109 16.16 6.65 -17.56
N GLY A 110 14.88 6.48 -17.93
CA GLY A 110 14.24 5.21 -18.27
C GLY A 110 14.84 4.48 -19.48
N LYS A 111 16.14 4.22 -19.47
CA LYS A 111 16.87 3.38 -20.41
C LYS A 111 17.05 2.02 -19.75
N THR A 112 16.41 1.00 -20.31
CA THR A 112 16.81 -0.39 -20.10
C THR A 112 18.22 -0.55 -20.65
N LEU A 113 19.21 -0.58 -19.76
CA LEU A 113 20.60 -0.79 -20.16
C LEU A 113 20.79 -2.28 -20.44
N LYS A 114 21.06 -2.62 -21.70
CA LYS A 114 21.49 -3.98 -22.09
C LYS A 114 22.93 -4.17 -21.63
N GLY A 115 23.21 -5.27 -20.94
CA GLY A 115 24.54 -5.62 -20.46
C GLY A 115 24.54 -6.96 -19.74
N ASN A 116 25.74 -7.50 -19.52
CA ASN A 116 25.95 -8.80 -18.86
C ASN A 116 26.69 -8.59 -17.53
N SER A 117 26.32 -9.35 -16.51
CA SER A 117 27.11 -9.43 -15.27
C SER A 117 28.31 -10.34 -15.49
N ILE A 118 29.52 -9.83 -15.28
CA ILE A 118 30.77 -10.57 -15.30
C ILE A 118 31.41 -10.55 -13.91
N PHE A 119 32.05 -11.64 -13.53
CA PHE A 119 32.88 -11.70 -12.33
C PHE A 119 34.33 -11.49 -12.72
N ILE A 120 35.00 -10.57 -12.02
CA ILE A 120 36.40 -10.28 -12.24
C ILE A 120 37.19 -10.35 -10.94
N GLU A 121 38.42 -10.84 -11.01
CA GLU A 121 39.32 -10.87 -9.87
C GLU A 121 40.18 -9.60 -9.87
N CYS A 122 40.21 -8.88 -8.74
CA CYS A 122 41.04 -7.69 -8.62
C CYS A 122 42.53 -8.07 -8.60
N SER A 123 43.34 -7.46 -9.47
CA SER A 123 44.79 -7.69 -9.56
C SER A 123 45.58 -7.38 -8.29
N ASN A 124 45.04 -6.54 -7.40
CA ASN A 124 45.71 -6.14 -6.15
C ASN A 124 45.28 -6.96 -4.94
N CYS A 125 43.97 -7.07 -4.69
CA CYS A 125 43.45 -7.71 -3.48
C CYS A 125 42.88 -9.13 -3.70
N LYS A 126 42.90 -9.63 -4.95
CA LYS A 126 42.35 -10.94 -5.34
C LYS A 126 40.88 -11.16 -4.98
N ASN A 127 40.16 -10.08 -4.66
CA ASN A 127 38.75 -10.16 -4.37
C ASN A 127 37.97 -10.32 -5.68
N GLU A 128 37.00 -11.23 -5.69
CA GLU A 128 36.06 -11.40 -6.80
C GLU A 128 34.98 -10.31 -6.73
N ILE A 129 34.74 -9.64 -7.86
CA ILE A 129 33.84 -8.50 -7.96
C ILE A 129 32.89 -8.75 -9.12
N GLU A 130 31.58 -8.67 -8.86
CA GLU A 130 30.56 -8.66 -9.91
C GLU A 130 30.49 -7.25 -10.53
N ILE A 131 30.70 -7.16 -11.84
CA ILE A 131 30.63 -5.92 -12.62
C ILE A 131 29.61 -6.08 -13.74
N PHE A 132 28.85 -5.02 -13.99
CA PHE A 132 27.91 -4.98 -15.10
C PHE A 132 28.59 -4.38 -16.34
N ASP A 133 28.79 -5.22 -17.35
CA ASP A 133 29.41 -4.88 -18.62
C ASP A 133 28.33 -4.43 -19.63
N PHE A 134 28.44 -3.18 -20.09
CA PHE A 134 27.54 -2.58 -21.09
C PHE A 134 27.97 -2.88 -22.53
N GLY A 135 29.08 -3.58 -22.74
CA GLY A 135 29.68 -3.84 -24.05
C GLY A 135 30.50 -2.68 -24.60
N GLU A 136 30.71 -1.63 -23.80
CA GLU A 136 31.62 -0.53 -24.12
C GLU A 136 33.04 -0.88 -23.63
N ARG A 137 34.05 -0.58 -24.45
CA ARG A 137 35.47 -0.83 -24.15
C ARG A 137 36.26 0.49 -24.31
N PRO A 138 37.26 0.75 -23.44
CA PRO A 138 37.71 -0.11 -22.34
C PRO A 138 36.74 -0.11 -21.15
N LEU A 139 36.56 -1.26 -20.50
CA LEU A 139 35.71 -1.41 -19.33
C LEU A 139 36.51 -0.99 -18.08
N GLU A 140 36.21 0.20 -17.58
CA GLU A 140 36.81 0.74 -16.37
C GLU A 140 36.05 0.29 -15.11
N TYR A 141 36.79 -0.11 -14.08
CA TYR A 141 36.22 -0.47 -12.78
C TYR A 141 37.05 0.02 -11.60
N VAL A 142 36.42 0.10 -10.44
CA VAL A 142 37.07 0.40 -9.17
C VAL A 142 36.81 -0.73 -8.19
N CYS A 143 37.86 -1.31 -7.63
CA CYS A 143 37.73 -2.36 -6.62
C CYS A 143 37.06 -1.80 -5.34
N PRO A 144 36.01 -2.43 -4.79
CA PRO A 144 35.38 -1.96 -3.56
C PRO A 144 36.24 -2.21 -2.30
N VAL A 145 37.21 -3.12 -2.37
CA VAL A 145 38.06 -3.49 -1.22
C VAL A 145 39.33 -2.63 -1.15
N CYS A 146 40.01 -2.42 -2.28
CA CYS A 146 41.29 -1.72 -2.31
C CYS A 146 41.28 -0.42 -3.13
N HIS A 147 40.14 -0.04 -3.70
CA HIS A 147 39.95 1.18 -4.49
C HIS A 147 40.90 1.34 -5.71
N LEU A 148 41.60 0.27 -6.11
CA LEU A 148 42.40 0.27 -7.32
C LEU A 148 41.49 0.41 -8.55
N LYS A 149 41.88 1.32 -9.46
CA LYS A 149 41.29 1.44 -10.79
C LYS A 149 41.85 0.37 -11.71
N GLY A 150 40.99 -0.46 -12.26
CA GLY A 150 41.33 -1.46 -13.27
C GLY A 150 40.67 -1.14 -14.62
N ILE A 151 41.32 -1.60 -15.68
CA ILE A 151 40.87 -1.40 -17.06
C ILE A 151 40.89 -2.77 -17.74
N ILE A 152 39.76 -3.17 -18.34
CA ILE A 152 39.64 -4.40 -19.13
C ILE A 152 39.42 -4.00 -20.59
N ASN A 153 40.33 -4.40 -21.46
CA ASN A 153 40.33 -3.99 -22.87
C ASN A 153 39.61 -4.99 -23.80
N ASP A 154 39.34 -6.22 -23.33
CA ASP A 154 38.76 -7.32 -24.12
C ASP A 154 37.28 -7.56 -23.82
#